data_AF-A0A524P691-F1
#
_entry.id   AF-A0A524P691-F1
#
_cell.length_a   1.000
_cell.length_b   1.000
_cell.length_c   1.000
_cell.angle_alpha   90.00
_cell.angle_beta   90.00
_cell.angle_gamma   90.00
#
_symmetry.space_group_name_H-M   'P 1'
#
loop_
_entity.id
_entity.type
_entity.pdbx_description
1 polymer ?
#
loop_
_entity_poly.entity_id
_entity_poly.type
_entity_poly.pdbx_seq_one_letter_code
_entity_poly.pdbx_strand_id
1 'polypeptide(L)'
;EITGIFTSTTPTFTGGNSDIETYISTMTDGIILLRYIETFSEMRRGITILKMRGTAHDTQIREFFIDHEGMHIGKSFKNVVGIISGNQYHVNQEEIESLNSNRNNS
;
A
#
# COMPACT_ATOMS: atom_id res chain seq x y z
N GLU A 1 4.62 24.87 17.34
CA GLU A 1 4.24 24.07 16.16
C GLU A 1 3.07 23.18 16.56
N ILE A 2 2.05 23.02 15.72
CA ILE A 2 0.88 22.18 16.01
C ILE A 2 0.81 21.09 14.95
N THR A 3 0.81 19.83 15.37
CA THR A 3 0.63 18.68 14.47
C THR A 3 -0.86 18.37 14.33
N GLY A 4 -1.35 18.30 13.09
CA GLY A 4 -2.74 17.95 12.77
C GLY A 4 -2.83 16.62 12.03
N ILE A 5 -3.87 15.84 12.32
CA ILE A 5 -4.22 14.62 11.59
C ILE A 5 -5.57 14.84 10.92
N PHE A 6 -5.64 14.52 9.63
CA PHE A 6 -6.86 14.60 8.84
C PHE A 6 -7.18 13.21 8.27
N THR A 7 -8.45 12.84 8.27
CA THR A 7 -8.92 11.57 7.72
C THR A 7 -9.80 11.82 6.52
N SER A 8 -9.55 11.09 5.43
CA SER A 8 -10.38 11.10 4.23
C SER A 8 -10.70 9.66 3.84
N THR A 9 -11.93 9.41 3.38
CA THR A 9 -12.38 8.09 2.92
C THR A 9 -12.65 8.14 1.43
N THR A 10 -12.02 7.27 0.66
CA THR A 10 -12.31 7.14 -0.77
C THR A 10 -13.59 6.33 -0.98
N PRO A 11 -14.47 6.74 -1.92
CA PRO A 11 -15.73 6.05 -2.17
C PRO A 11 -15.55 4.68 -2.83
N THR A 12 -14.38 4.40 -3.40
CA THR A 12 -14.03 3.11 -4.00
C THR A 12 -13.13 2.29 -3.06
N PHE A 13 -13.49 1.01 -2.88
CA PHE A 13 -12.80 0.08 -1.98
C PHE A 13 -11.56 -0.57 -2.61
N THR A 14 -11.59 -0.84 -3.92
CA THR A 14 -10.57 -1.63 -4.63
C THR A 14 -9.59 -0.78 -5.42
N GLY A 15 -9.95 0.47 -5.72
CA GLY A 15 -9.09 1.44 -6.39
C GLY A 15 -9.78 2.34 -7.39
N GLY A 16 -9.02 3.34 -7.81
CA GLY A 16 -9.44 4.41 -8.70
C GLY A 16 -8.67 5.66 -8.31
N ASN A 17 -8.27 6.47 -9.29
CA ASN A 17 -7.71 7.79 -9.01
C ASN A 17 -8.77 8.58 -8.25
N SER A 18 -8.61 8.75 -6.95
CA SER A 18 -9.48 9.66 -6.22
C SER A 18 -8.94 11.06 -6.46
N ASP A 19 -9.72 11.93 -7.10
CA ASP A 19 -9.33 13.34 -7.29
C ASP A 19 -8.95 14.00 -5.95
N ILE A 20 -9.50 13.47 -4.86
CA ILE A 20 -9.22 13.80 -3.47
C ILE A 20 -7.74 13.58 -3.09
N GLU A 21 -7.09 12.52 -3.56
CA GLU A 21 -5.66 12.27 -3.31
C GLU A 21 -4.78 13.40 -3.87
N THR A 22 -5.13 13.95 -5.03
CA THR A 22 -4.34 15.02 -5.68
C THR A 22 -4.40 16.33 -4.88
N TYR A 23 -5.58 16.73 -4.43
CA TYR A 23 -5.74 17.97 -3.64
C TYR A 23 -5.12 17.85 -2.24
N ILE A 24 -5.32 16.73 -1.54
CA ILE A 24 -4.76 16.51 -0.20
C ILE A 24 -3.25 16.36 -0.25
N SER A 25 -2.72 15.68 -1.28
CA SER A 25 -1.27 15.46 -1.41
C SER A 25 -0.49 16.75 -1.52
N THR A 26 -1.06 17.80 -2.11
CA THR A 26 -0.35 19.08 -2.27
C THR A 26 -0.16 19.80 -0.94
N MET A 27 -1.17 19.76 -0.06
CA MET A 27 -1.21 20.48 1.21
C MET A 27 -0.61 19.73 2.40
N THR A 28 -0.39 18.42 2.27
CA THR A 28 0.08 17.56 3.38
C THR A 28 1.57 17.21 3.25
N ASP A 29 2.24 17.15 4.39
CA ASP A 29 3.65 16.75 4.51
C ASP A 29 3.82 15.23 4.66
N GLY A 30 2.80 14.54 5.18
CA GLY A 30 2.74 13.09 5.30
C GLY A 30 1.40 12.54 4.84
N ILE A 31 1.42 11.44 4.09
CA ILE A 31 0.22 10.73 3.63
C ILE A 31 0.37 9.25 3.97
N ILE A 32 -0.57 8.75 4.77
CA ILE A 32 -0.70 7.33 5.10
C ILE A 32 -1.94 6.80 4.37
N LEU A 33 -1.77 5.72 3.62
CA LEU A 33 -2.84 5.05 2.91
C LEU A 33 -3.18 3.74 3.61
N LEU A 34 -4.47 3.54 3.89
CA LEU A 34 -5.04 2.29 4.37
C LEU A 34 -5.89 1.68 3.26
N ARG A 35 -5.73 0.38 2.99
CA ARG A 35 -6.44 -0.26 1.88
C ARG A 35 -6.74 -1.72 2.14
N TYR A 36 -7.81 -2.22 1.54
CA TYR A 36 -8.06 -3.66 1.47
C TYR A 36 -7.29 -4.28 0.31
N ILE A 37 -6.66 -5.42 0.59
CA ILE A 37 -5.84 -6.18 -0.34
C ILE A 37 -6.42 -7.58 -0.37
N GLU A 38 -6.79 -8.04 -1.56
CA GLU A 38 -7.27 -9.40 -1.76
C GLU A 38 -6.06 -10.32 -1.95
N THR A 39 -5.98 -11.39 -1.18
CA THR A 39 -4.86 -12.34 -1.24
C THR A 39 -5.36 -13.73 -0.92
N PHE A 40 -5.14 -14.70 -1.82
CA PHE A 40 -5.56 -16.10 -1.64
C PHE A 40 -7.03 -16.26 -1.20
N SER A 41 -7.95 -15.47 -1.79
CA SER A 41 -9.38 -15.45 -1.43
C SER A 41 -9.70 -14.88 -0.04
N GLU A 42 -8.73 -14.22 0.61
CA GLU A 42 -8.91 -13.50 1.87
C GLU A 42 -8.74 -12.00 1.69
N MET A 43 -9.60 -11.23 2.34
CA MET A 43 -9.51 -9.77 2.39
C MET A 43 -8.62 -9.35 3.57
N ARG A 44 -7.43 -8.86 3.26
CA ARG A 44 -6.44 -8.39 4.23
C ARG A 44 -6.40 -6.87 4.22
N ARG A 45 -5.89 -6.27 5.30
CA ARG A 45 -5.79 -4.81 5.45
C ARG A 45 -4.33 -4.41 5.35
N GLY A 46 -4.02 -3.45 4.47
CA GLY A 46 -2.69 -2.93 4.21
C GLY A 46 -2.54 -1.46 4.59
N ILE A 47 -1.35 -1.11 5.09
CA ILE A 47 -0.91 0.24 5.39
C ILE A 47 0.36 0.55 4.59
N THR A 48 0.45 1.77 4.06
CA THR A 48 1.66 2.28 3.42
C THR A 48 1.79 3.79 3.58
N ILE A 49 3.01 4.29 3.52
CA ILE A 49 3.30 5.73 3.48
C ILE A 49 3.44 6.11 2.02
N LEU A 50 2.49 6.89 1.50
CA LEU A 50 2.50 7.35 0.11
C LEU A 50 3.45 8.53 -0.08
N LYS A 51 3.60 9.36 0.96
CA LYS A 51 4.45 10.55 0.95
C LYS A 51 4.90 10.89 2.37
N MET A 52 6.15 11.30 2.49
CA MET A 52 6.67 11.93 3.70
C MET A 52 7.75 12.94 3.31
N ARG A 53 7.57 14.22 3.65
CA ARG A 53 8.56 15.27 3.39
C ARG A 53 9.58 15.32 4.52
N GLY A 54 10.86 15.44 4.17
CA GLY A 54 11.94 15.67 5.14
C GLY A 54 12.53 14.40 5.77
N THR A 55 11.98 13.21 5.52
CA THR A 55 12.53 11.94 6.03
C THR A 55 12.35 10.80 5.02
N ALA A 56 13.24 9.82 5.08
CA ALA A 56 12.99 8.52 4.44
C ALA A 56 11.83 7.83 5.16
N HIS A 57 11.02 7.09 4.40
CA HIS A 57 9.92 6.29 4.93
C HIS A 57 9.96 4.88 4.31
N ASP A 58 9.31 3.94 4.98
CA ASP A 58 9.17 2.59 4.46
C ASP A 58 8.28 2.61 3.22
N THR A 59 8.81 2.10 2.11
CA THR A 59 8.11 2.03 0.82
C THR A 59 7.32 0.73 0.66
N GLN A 60 7.42 -0.19 1.62
CA GLN A 60 6.68 -1.44 1.61
C GLN A 60 5.25 -1.25 2.09
N ILE A 61 4.33 -1.96 1.45
CA ILE A 61 2.96 -2.10 1.94
C ILE A 61 2.97 -3.21 2.98
N ARG A 62 2.56 -2.90 4.20
CA ARG A 62 2.52 -3.84 5.33
C ARG A 62 1.10 -4.20 5.67
N GLU A 63 0.90 -5.44 6.11
CA GLU A 63 -0.38 -5.82 6.70
C GLU A 63 -0.57 -5.11 8.03
N PHE A 64 -1.81 -4.78 8.36
CA PHE A 64 -2.18 -4.42 9.73
C PHE A 64 -3.46 -5.15 10.15
N PHE A 65 -3.59 -5.35 11.46
CA PHE A 65 -4.81 -5.86 12.07
C PHE A 65 -5.13 -5.03 13.32
N ILE A 66 -6.39 -5.09 13.75
CA ILE A 66 -6.87 -4.39 14.93
C ILE A 66 -7.50 -5.43 15.84
N ASP A 67 -7.03 -5.50 17.09
CA ASP A 67 -7.59 -6.34 18.14
C ASP A 67 -7.99 -5.50 19.36
N HIS A 68 -8.16 -6.14 20.52
CA HIS A 68 -8.57 -5.50 21.76
C HIS A 68 -7.49 -4.60 22.38
N GLU A 69 -6.21 -4.74 21.98
CA GLU A 69 -5.09 -3.91 22.42
C GLU A 69 -4.82 -2.74 21.46
N GLY A 70 -5.35 -2.81 20.24
CA GLY A 70 -5.30 -1.72 19.26
C GLY A 70 -4.80 -2.18 17.90
N MET A 71 -4.12 -1.28 17.19
CA MET A 71 -3.61 -1.52 15.84
C MET A 71 -2.20 -2.11 15.89
N HIS A 72 -2.01 -3.20 15.15
CA HIS A 72 -0.73 -3.90 15.01
C HIS A 72 -0.27 -3.91 13.57
N ILE A 73 1.01 -3.62 13.35
CA ILE A 73 1.64 -3.66 12.01
C ILE A 73 2.38 -4.99 11.86
N GLY A 74 2.00 -5.75 10.84
CA GLY A 74 2.53 -7.04 10.49
C GLY A 74 3.64 -7.01 9.43
N LYS A 75 3.72 -8.11 8.67
CA LYS A 75 4.74 -8.30 7.62
C LYS A 75 4.37 -7.52 6.35
N SER A 76 5.37 -7.26 5.51
CA SER A 76 5.11 -6.72 4.18
C SER A 76 4.44 -7.76 3.28
N PHE A 77 3.55 -7.28 2.42
CA PHE A 77 2.98 -8.10 1.35
C PHE A 77 4.10 -8.42 0.35
N LYS A 78 4.31 -9.70 0.08
CA LYS A 78 5.19 -10.18 -0.99
C LYS A 78 4.33 -10.61 -2.17
N ASN A 79 4.81 -10.42 -3.39
CA ASN A 79 4.23 -10.97 -4.62
C ASN A 79 2.85 -10.41 -5.04
N VAL A 80 2.46 -9.25 -4.50
CA VAL A 80 1.24 -8.54 -4.91
C VAL A 80 1.64 -7.26 -5.62
N VAL A 81 1.20 -7.11 -6.87
CA VAL A 81 1.46 -5.91 -7.69
C VAL A 81 0.13 -5.21 -7.98
N GLY A 82 0.17 -3.90 -8.16
CA GLY A 82 -1.01 -3.11 -8.49
C GLY A 82 -1.91 -2.76 -7.30
N ILE A 83 -1.43 -2.94 -6.06
CA ILE A 83 -2.17 -2.52 -4.85
C ILE A 83 -2.51 -1.03 -4.90
N ILE A 84 -1.57 -0.19 -5.33
CA ILE A 84 -1.77 1.26 -5.40
C ILE A 84 -2.68 1.63 -6.58
N SER A 85 -2.46 1.06 -7.77
CA SER A 85 -3.24 1.34 -8.98
C SER A 85 -4.66 0.76 -8.93
N GLY A 86 -4.95 -0.18 -8.03
CA GLY A 86 -6.26 -0.81 -7.89
C GLY A 86 -6.56 -1.95 -8.84
N ASN A 87 -5.69 -2.17 -9.81
CA ASN A 87 -5.72 -3.34 -10.68
C ASN A 87 -4.75 -4.37 -10.09
N GLN A 88 -5.21 -5.08 -9.05
CA GLN A 88 -4.40 -6.05 -8.34
C GLN A 88 -4.23 -7.32 -9.18
N TYR A 89 -2.98 -7.78 -9.32
CA TYR A 89 -2.67 -9.07 -9.90
C TYR A 89 -1.62 -9.78 -9.04
N HIS A 90 -1.83 -11.08 -8.85
CA HIS A 90 -0.87 -11.94 -8.18
C HIS A 90 0.23 -12.28 -9.18
N VAL A 91 1.48 -12.05 -8.82
CA VAL A 91 2.61 -12.52 -9.63
C VAL A 91 3.13 -13.80 -8.99
N ASN A 92 3.09 -14.90 -9.72
CA ASN A 92 3.62 -16.16 -9.21
C ASN A 92 5.13 -16.06 -9.00
N GLN A 93 5.61 -16.53 -7.85
CA GLN A 93 7.03 -16.49 -7.48
C GLN A 93 7.91 -17.22 -8.52
N GLU A 94 7.42 -18.33 -9.08
CA GLU A 94 8.09 -19.11 -10.13
C GLU A 94 8.27 -18.32 -11.43
N GLU A 95 7.32 -17.45 -11.76
CA GLU A 95 7.36 -16.60 -12.96
C GLU A 95 8.44 -15.51 -12.82
N ILE A 96 8.54 -14.90 -11.63
CA ILE A 96 9.61 -13.92 -11.31
C ILE A 96 10.99 -14.57 -11.40
N GLU A 97 11.13 -15.80 -10.88
CA GLU A 97 12.38 -16.55 -10.91
C GLU A 97 12.78 -16.92 -12.34
N SER A 98 11.82 -17.33 -13.18
CA SER A 98 12.06 -17.62 -14.60
C SER A 98 12.43 -16.39 -15.45
N LEU A 99 11.87 -15.22 -15.14
CA LEU A 99 12.19 -13.96 -15.81
C LEU A 99 13.58 -13.47 -15.43
N ASN A 100 13.96 -13.61 -14.17
CA ASN A 100 15.29 -13.24 -13.68
C ASN A 100 16.38 -14.20 -14.19
N SER A 101 16.11 -15.49 -14.33
CA SER A 101 17.06 -16.45 -14.92
C SER A 101 17.35 -16.15 -16.40
N ASN A 102 16.33 -15.74 -17.17
CA ASN A 102 16.51 -15.40 -18.58
C ASN A 102 17.30 -14.09 -18.78
N ARG A 103 17.13 -13.13 -17.86
CA ARG A 103 17.82 -11.84 -17.92
C ARG A 103 19.30 -11.91 -17.51
N ASN A 104 19.70 -12.93 -16.74
CA ASN A 104 21.09 -13.16 -16.35
C ASN A 104 21.88 -14.02 -17.36
N ASN A 105 21.20 -14.55 -18.39
CA ASN A 105 21.79 -15.37 -19.45
C ASN A 105 21.90 -14.61 -20.80
N SER A 106 21.74 -13.27 -20.79
CA SER A 106 21.99 -12.37 -21.93
C SER A 106 23.05 -11.34 -21.57
#